data_AF-A0A1Z7M7C1-F1
#
_entry.id   AF-A0A1Z7M7C1-F1
#
_cell.length_a   1.000
_cell.length_b   1.000
_cell.length_c   1.000
_cell.angle_alpha   90.00
_cell.angle_beta   90.00
_cell.angle_gamma   90.00
#
_symmetry.space_group_name_H-M   'P 1'
#
loop_
_entity.id
_entity.type
_entity.pdbx_description
1 polymer ?
#
loop_
_entity_poly.entity_id
_entity_poly.type
_entity_poly.pdbx_seq_one_letter_code
_entity_poly.pdbx_strand_id
1 'polypeptide(L)'
;MTFEFEDSRKEELIDKLSEELLILRTKTSMSQEELANAIGLSRQTYSVIEAGKKRMTWRTYLALIMMFDYNPKTHEMIRQINIFPSELEEARLVKDNDEKLSTSHAQEEDLI
;
A
#
# COMPACT_ATOMS: atom_id res chain seq x y z
N MET A 1 16.77 1.33 -10.18
CA MET A 1 15.67 0.50 -9.63
C MET A 1 14.45 0.72 -10.49
N THR A 2 13.96 -0.31 -11.17
CA THR A 2 12.78 -0.21 -12.05
C THR A 2 11.57 -0.70 -11.26
N PHE A 3 10.51 0.09 -11.18
CA PHE A 3 9.25 -0.27 -10.50
C PHE A 3 8.40 -1.18 -11.39
N GLU A 4 8.95 -2.32 -11.77
CA GLU A 4 8.27 -3.31 -12.59
C GLU A 4 7.67 -4.40 -11.73
N PHE A 5 6.37 -4.63 -11.91
CA PHE A 5 5.63 -5.73 -11.30
C PHE A 5 5.23 -6.70 -12.40
N GLU A 6 5.62 -7.96 -12.25
CA GLU A 6 5.12 -9.06 -13.09
C GLU A 6 3.60 -9.19 -12.95
N ASP A 7 2.92 -9.58 -14.03
CA ASP A 7 1.46 -9.64 -14.03
C ASP A 7 0.91 -10.68 -13.04
N SER A 8 1.58 -11.83 -12.91
CA SER A 8 1.23 -12.86 -11.91
C SER A 8 1.33 -12.33 -10.48
N ARG A 9 2.33 -11.47 -10.21
CA ARG A 9 2.51 -10.84 -8.90
C ARG A 9 1.42 -9.83 -8.61
N LYS A 10 1.02 -9.02 -9.60
CA LYS A 10 -0.13 -8.11 -9.47
C LYS A 10 -1.42 -8.88 -9.16
N GLU A 11 -1.63 -10.00 -9.85
CA GLU A 11 -2.82 -10.84 -9.64
C GLU A 11 -2.86 -11.44 -8.24
N GLU A 12 -1.74 -11.99 -7.76
CA GLU A 12 -1.62 -12.53 -6.40
C GLU A 12 -1.96 -11.47 -5.34
N LEU A 13 -1.40 -10.26 -5.48
CA LEU A 13 -1.63 -9.16 -4.55
C LEU A 13 -3.08 -8.67 -4.58
N ILE A 14 -3.70 -8.62 -5.77
CA ILE A 14 -5.11 -8.29 -5.93
C ILE A 14 -6.00 -9.33 -5.24
N ASP A 15 -5.68 -10.62 -5.38
CA ASP A 15 -6.46 -11.71 -4.79
C ASP A 15 -6.43 -11.61 -3.26
N LYS A 16 -5.23 -11.55 -2.68
CA LYS A 16 -5.08 -11.42 -1.23
C LYS A 16 -5.75 -10.17 -0.66
N LEU A 17 -5.58 -9.02 -1.32
CA LEU A 17 -6.23 -7.79 -0.87
C LEU A 17 -7.76 -7.91 -0.91
N SER A 18 -8.31 -8.53 -1.96
CA SER A 18 -9.76 -8.66 -2.14
C SER A 18 -10.42 -9.42 -0.99
N GLU A 19 -9.75 -10.45 -0.46
CA GLU A 19 -10.25 -11.25 0.67
C GLU A 19 -10.30 -10.46 1.99
N GLU A 20 -9.42 -9.46 2.14
CA GLU A 20 -9.22 -8.72 3.38
C GLU A 20 -9.89 -7.34 3.41
N LEU A 21 -10.51 -6.89 2.30
CA LEU A 21 -11.05 -5.53 2.17
C LEU A 21 -12.00 -5.13 3.31
N LEU A 22 -12.94 -6.01 3.66
CA LEU A 22 -13.92 -5.74 4.71
C LEU A 22 -13.23 -5.56 6.07
N ILE A 23 -12.26 -6.42 6.39
CA ILE A 23 -11.54 -6.38 7.68
C ILE A 23 -10.65 -5.14 7.73
N LEU A 24 -9.91 -4.84 6.67
CA LEU A 24 -9.05 -3.67 6.58
C LEU A 24 -9.87 -2.37 6.67
N ARG A 25 -10.97 -2.25 5.91
CA ARG A 25 -11.84 -1.06 5.96
C ARG A 25 -12.48 -0.88 7.33
N THR A 26 -12.98 -1.94 7.96
CA THR A 26 -13.59 -1.82 9.29
C THR A 26 -12.55 -1.39 10.34
N LYS A 27 -11.29 -1.85 10.21
CA LYS A 27 -10.17 -1.39 11.05
C LYS A 27 -9.87 0.09 10.88
N THR A 28 -9.93 0.63 9.66
CA THR A 28 -9.79 2.09 9.45
C THR A 28 -10.98 2.89 10.00
N SER A 29 -12.10 2.23 10.34
CA SER A 29 -13.36 2.83 10.75
C SER A 29 -14.06 3.66 9.66
N MET A 30 -13.67 3.46 8.40
CA MET A 30 -14.28 4.13 7.25
C MET A 30 -15.51 3.36 6.75
N SER A 31 -16.53 4.09 6.32
CA SER A 31 -17.62 3.55 5.52
C SER A 31 -17.16 3.19 4.10
N GLN A 32 -17.96 2.39 3.39
CA GLN A 32 -17.73 2.12 1.96
C GLN A 32 -17.71 3.41 1.13
N GLU A 33 -18.50 4.41 1.53
CA GLU A 33 -18.61 5.68 0.81
C GLU A 33 -17.36 6.55 1.00
N GLU A 34 -16.88 6.70 2.23
CA GLU A 34 -15.68 7.46 2.53
C GLU A 34 -14.44 6.88 1.83
N LEU A 35 -14.26 5.56 1.90
CA LEU A 35 -13.11 4.92 1.26
C LEU A 35 -13.20 5.00 -0.27
N ALA A 36 -14.39 4.78 -0.85
CA ALA A 36 -14.59 4.91 -2.29
C ALA A 36 -14.29 6.34 -2.78
N ASN A 37 -14.80 7.36 -2.07
CA ASN A 37 -14.55 8.76 -2.40
C ASN A 37 -13.06 9.10 -2.33
N ALA A 38 -12.34 8.61 -1.32
CA ALA A 38 -10.90 8.84 -1.15
C ALA A 38 -10.05 8.30 -2.31
N ILE A 39 -10.48 7.19 -2.93
CA ILE A 39 -9.76 6.54 -4.05
C ILE A 39 -10.38 6.85 -5.43
N GLY A 40 -11.32 7.80 -5.51
CA GLY A 40 -11.93 8.23 -6.76
C GLY A 40 -12.90 7.22 -7.39
N LEU A 41 -13.55 6.38 -6.59
CA LEU A 41 -14.60 5.45 -7.03
C LEU A 41 -15.98 5.86 -6.52
N SER A 42 -17.04 5.42 -7.21
CA SER A 42 -18.38 5.47 -6.63
C SER A 42 -18.54 4.42 -5.53
N ARG A 43 -19.38 4.72 -4.53
CA ARG A 43 -19.73 3.77 -3.46
C ARG A 43 -20.21 2.42 -4.02
N GLN A 44 -21.03 2.44 -5.08
CA GLN A 44 -21.54 1.21 -5.72
C GLN A 44 -20.40 0.37 -6.31
N THR A 45 -19.43 1.02 -6.95
CA THR A 45 -18.27 0.32 -7.54
C THR A 45 -17.43 -0.32 -6.44
N TYR A 46 -17.13 0.41 -5.37
CA TYR A 46 -16.40 -0.16 -4.24
C TYR A 46 -17.18 -1.29 -3.57
N SER A 47 -18.49 -1.13 -3.39
CA SER A 47 -19.35 -2.13 -2.73
C SER A 47 -19.33 -3.49 -3.44
N VAL A 48 -19.39 -3.51 -4.78
CA VAL A 48 -19.30 -4.78 -5.54
C VAL A 48 -17.89 -5.38 -5.54
N ILE A 49 -16.86 -4.55 -5.40
CA ILE A 49 -15.47 -5.00 -5.23
C ILE A 49 -15.28 -5.63 -3.85
N GLU A 50 -15.66 -4.94 -2.77
CA GLU A 50 -15.57 -5.45 -1.39
C GLU A 50 -16.39 -6.72 -1.18
N ALA A 51 -17.53 -6.85 -1.87
CA ALA A 51 -18.33 -8.07 -1.86
C ALA A 51 -17.74 -9.23 -2.70
N GLY A 52 -16.57 -9.05 -3.33
CA GLY A 52 -15.93 -10.05 -4.18
C GLY A 52 -16.63 -10.31 -5.51
N LYS A 53 -17.67 -9.53 -5.86
CA LYS A 53 -18.46 -9.71 -7.09
C LYS A 53 -17.78 -9.14 -8.33
N LYS A 54 -16.83 -8.22 -8.13
CA LYS A 54 -16.04 -7.61 -9.20
C LYS A 54 -14.57 -7.58 -8.81
N ARG A 55 -13.71 -8.12 -9.67
CA ARG A 55 -12.25 -7.99 -9.52
C ARG A 55 -11.83 -6.52 -9.63
N MET A 56 -10.99 -6.06 -8.72
CA MET A 56 -10.41 -4.72 -8.78
C MET A 56 -9.30 -4.62 -9.84
N THR A 57 -9.00 -3.40 -10.27
CA THR A 57 -7.85 -3.15 -11.17
C THR A 57 -6.57 -2.96 -10.35
N TRP A 58 -5.40 -3.12 -10.98
CA TRP A 58 -4.11 -2.79 -10.35
C TRP A 58 -4.05 -1.35 -9.80
N ARG A 59 -4.62 -0.38 -10.51
CA ARG A 59 -4.70 1.01 -10.04
C ARG A 59 -5.53 1.13 -8.76
N THR A 60 -6.64 0.39 -8.67
CA THR A 60 -7.49 0.35 -7.48
C THR A 60 -6.76 -0.31 -6.31
N TYR A 61 -6.04 -1.40 -6.57
CA TYR A 61 -5.17 -2.02 -5.57
C TYR A 61 -4.14 -1.03 -5.02
N LEU A 62 -3.42 -0.31 -5.89
CA LEU A 62 -2.41 0.66 -5.46
C LEU A 62 -3.00 1.82 -4.62
N ALA A 63 -4.18 2.31 -4.99
CA ALA A 63 -4.85 3.34 -4.21
C ALA A 63 -5.28 2.80 -2.82
N LEU A 64 -5.83 1.59 -2.77
CA LEU A 64 -6.26 0.97 -1.52
C LEU A 64 -5.08 0.63 -0.60
N ILE A 65 -4.00 0.04 -1.15
CA ILE A 65 -2.84 -0.31 -0.35
C ILE A 65 -2.19 0.94 0.26
N MET A 66 -2.15 2.06 -0.47
CA MET A 66 -1.69 3.33 0.06
C MET A 66 -2.57 3.84 1.20
N MET A 67 -3.91 3.76 1.05
CA MET A 67 -4.84 4.17 2.12
C MET A 67 -4.69 3.32 3.38
N PHE A 68 -4.45 2.02 3.23
CA PHE A 68 -4.24 1.11 4.36
C PHE A 68 -2.85 1.24 4.97
N ASP A 69 -1.82 1.52 4.18
CA ASP A 69 -0.47 1.74 4.68
C ASP A 69 -0.37 3.04 5.48
N TYR A 70 -1.04 4.11 5.06
CA TYR A 70 -1.04 5.38 5.79
C TYR A 70 -1.91 5.37 7.05
N ASN A 71 -2.74 4.35 7.26
CA ASN A 71 -3.57 4.24 8.45
C ASN A 71 -2.86 3.42 9.54
N PRO A 72 -2.57 3.99 10.73
CA PRO A 72 -1.83 3.29 11.79
C PRO A 72 -2.42 1.95 12.23
N LYS A 73 -3.74 1.76 12.08
CA LYS A 73 -4.43 0.52 12.48
C LYS A 73 -4.27 -0.62 11.47
N THR A 74 -3.90 -0.31 10.23
CA THR A 74 -3.76 -1.29 9.15
C THR A 74 -2.34 -1.39 8.61
N HIS A 75 -1.48 -0.39 8.86
CA HIS A 75 -0.05 -0.34 8.51
C HIS A 75 0.65 -1.68 8.78
N GLU A 76 0.78 -2.08 10.05
CA GLU A 76 1.44 -3.35 10.37
C GLU A 76 0.71 -4.60 9.84
N MET A 77 -0.62 -4.54 9.78
CA MET A 77 -1.42 -5.70 9.39
C MET A 77 -1.17 -6.10 7.94
N ILE A 78 -1.16 -5.14 6.99
CA ILE A 78 -0.98 -5.44 5.56
C ILE A 78 0.40 -6.05 5.25
N ARG A 79 1.41 -5.73 6.07
CA ARG A 79 2.73 -6.38 6.06
C ARG A 79 2.66 -7.81 6.59
N GLN A 80 2.06 -8.01 7.77
CA GLN A 80 1.98 -9.33 8.43
C GLN A 80 1.26 -10.38 7.58
N ILE A 81 0.25 -9.97 6.81
CA ILE A 81 -0.51 -10.85 5.92
C ILE A 81 0.02 -10.87 4.48
N ASN A 82 1.18 -10.27 4.22
CA ASN A 82 1.87 -10.26 2.92
C ASN A 82 1.00 -9.74 1.76
N ILE A 83 0.26 -8.65 2.03
CA ILE A 83 -0.54 -7.90 1.05
C ILE A 83 0.18 -6.62 0.63
N PHE A 84 1.06 -6.05 1.47
CA PHE A 84 1.92 -4.97 1.02
C PHE A 84 3.00 -5.51 0.08
N PRO A 85 3.25 -4.86 -1.09
CA PRO A 85 4.27 -5.30 -2.02
C PRO A 85 5.67 -5.01 -1.46
N SER A 86 6.45 -6.06 -1.20
CA SER A 86 7.83 -5.95 -0.70
C SER A 86 8.72 -5.15 -1.63
N GLU A 87 8.41 -5.15 -2.93
CA GLU A 87 9.06 -4.36 -3.97
C GLU A 87 9.01 -2.84 -3.68
N LEU A 88 8.01 -2.36 -2.93
CA LEU A 88 7.92 -0.97 -2.49
C LEU A 88 8.69 -0.70 -1.19
N GLU A 89 8.88 -1.70 -0.32
CA GLU A 89 9.66 -1.55 0.92
C GLU A 89 11.15 -1.45 0.62
N GLU A 90 11.64 -2.28 -0.29
CA GLU A 90 13.04 -2.24 -0.74
C GLU A 90 13.41 -0.87 -1.30
N ALA A 91 12.50 -0.25 -2.06
CA ALA A 91 12.67 1.10 -2.58
C ALA A 91 12.76 2.17 -1.47
N ARG A 92 12.07 1.97 -0.35
CA ARG A 92 12.11 2.86 0.81
C ARG A 92 13.43 2.73 1.57
N LEU A 93 13.92 1.50 1.76
CA LEU A 93 15.15 1.22 2.52
C LEU A 93 16.42 1.77 1.83
N VAL A 94 16.47 1.79 0.51
CA VAL A 94 17.60 2.40 -0.23
C VAL A 94 17.71 3.89 0.08
N LYS A 95 16.59 4.62 0.14
CA LYS A 95 16.59 6.07 0.46
C LYS A 95 17.05 6.36 1.88
N ASP A 96 16.58 5.58 2.85
CA ASP A 96 16.96 5.75 4.26
C ASP A 96 18.48 5.52 4.46
N ASN A 97 19.10 4.67 3.63
CA ASN A 97 20.55 4.42 3.66
C ASN A 97 21.35 5.54 2.97
N ASP A 98 20.86 6.06 1.84
CA ASP A 98 21.51 7.18 1.12
C ASP A 98 21.48 8.49 1.94
N GLU A 99 20.40 8.78 2.67
CA GLU A 99 20.31 9.95 3.57
C GLU A 99 21.24 9.83 4.79
N LYS A 100 21.36 8.63 5.37
CA LYS A 100 22.30 8.38 6.48
C LYS A 100 23.76 8.47 6.04
N LEU A 101 24.09 8.02 4.83
CA LEU A 101 25.45 8.14 4.29
C LEU A 101 25.81 9.61 4.00
N SER A 102 24.87 10.37 3.44
CA SER A 102 25.06 11.79 3.12
C SER A 102 25.23 12.68 4.36
N THR A 103 24.54 12.35 5.46
CA THR A 103 24.67 13.08 6.74
C THR A 103 25.94 12.73 7.49
N SER A 104 26.44 11.49 7.38
CA SER A 104 27.71 11.09 8.00
C SER A 104 28.94 11.79 7.39
N HIS A 105 28.96 11.97 6.06
CA HIS A 105 30.07 12.66 5.38
C HIS A 105 30.11 14.17 5.68
N ALA A 106 28.95 14.82 5.84
CA ALA A 106 28.89 16.24 6.20
C ALA A 106 29.41 16.54 7.62
N GLN A 107 29.28 15.58 8.55
CA GLN A 107 29.76 15.76 9.93
C GLN A 107 31.27 15.55 10.07
N GLU A 108 31.92 14.83 9.17
CA GLU A 108 33.38 14.63 9.19
C GLU A 108 34.15 15.81 8.56
N GLU A 109 33.55 16.53 7.60
CA GLU A 109 34.18 17.71 6.97
C GLU A 109 34.18 18.98 7.84
N ASP A 110 33.23 19.12 8.78
CA ASP A 110 33.15 20.26 9.72
C ASP A 110 34.10 20.15 10.94
N LEU A 111 34.88 19.06 11.05
CA LEU A 111 35.81 18.77 12.15
C LEU A 111 37.29 18.94 11.79
N ILE A 112 37.59 19.44 10.58
CA ILE A 112 38.94 19.77 10.08
C ILE A 112 39.03 21.26 9.76
#